data_AF-A0A1B5KZA8-F1
#
_entry.id   AF-A0A1B5KZA8-F1
#
_cell.length_a   1.000
_cell.length_b   1.000
_cell.length_c   1.000
_cell.angle_alpha   90.00
_cell.angle_beta   90.00
_cell.angle_gamma   90.00
#
_symmetry.space_group_name_H-M   'P 1'
#
loop_
_entity.id
_entity.type
_entity.pdbx_description
1 polymer ?
#
loop_
_entity_poly.entity_id
_entity_poly.type
_entity_poly.pdbx_seq_one_letter_code
_entity_poly.pdbx_strand_id
1 'polypeptide(L)'
;MNPQPNAPVLVGVGDVRNRSSSPEHAVEPAQLMANAIQAAVQDCGLDSRAQKALLSQVDSLRVVPTWTWAYGDLAGVICDKLGVKPSQVVLGQHGGHQPALQCDEAARDVAAGRSKVSVLTGGEALASRTLRLPGRSAAFGVFVLARNQLTQRPFTPLVASCRKAGQDQPSGWPEPDPDGQQLASLDLSILQPGE
;
A
#
# COMPACT_ATOMS: atom_id res chain seq x y z
N MET A 1 0.75 24.47 13.71
CA MET A 1 2.08 23.82 13.59
C MET A 1 2.31 23.54 12.11
N ASN A 2 3.42 23.99 11.52
CA ASN A 2 3.72 23.65 10.13
C ASN A 2 3.99 22.14 10.03
N PRO A 3 3.40 21.43 9.05
CA PRO A 3 3.59 20.00 8.95
C PRO A 3 5.04 19.70 8.57
N GLN A 4 5.66 18.75 9.28
CA GLN A 4 7.05 18.38 9.02
C GLN A 4 7.16 17.80 7.60
N PRO A 5 8.20 18.16 6.82
CA PRO A 5 8.26 17.78 5.40
C PRO A 5 8.33 16.26 5.20
N ASN A 6 8.88 15.53 6.17
CA ASN A 6 9.00 14.08 6.16
C ASN A 6 7.94 13.38 7.01
N ALA A 7 6.88 14.07 7.46
CA ALA A 7 5.81 13.39 8.21
C ALA A 7 5.26 12.21 7.37
N PRO A 8 5.25 10.98 7.91
CA PRO A 8 4.72 9.84 7.20
C PRO A 8 3.20 9.95 7.07
N VAL A 9 2.68 9.81 5.86
CA VAL A 9 1.24 9.84 5.58
C VAL A 9 0.84 8.59 4.81
N LEU A 10 -0.30 8.02 5.17
CA LEU A 10 -0.90 6.90 4.47
C LEU A 10 -1.78 7.46 3.36
N VAL A 11 -1.44 7.14 2.11
CA VAL A 11 -2.08 7.76 0.93
C VAL A 11 -3.09 6.85 0.25
N GLY A 12 -3.05 5.54 0.51
CA GLY A 12 -4.05 4.62 -0.02
C GLY A 12 -4.03 3.26 0.67
N VAL A 13 -5.22 2.63 0.73
CA VAL A 13 -5.41 1.29 1.26
C VAL A 13 -6.06 0.36 0.25
N GLY A 14 -5.61 -0.90 0.24
CA GLY A 14 -6.14 -1.91 -0.67
C GLY A 14 -6.33 -3.26 0.02
N ASP A 15 -7.48 -3.88 -0.23
CA ASP A 15 -7.80 -5.22 0.23
C ASP A 15 -8.47 -6.01 -0.90
N VAL A 16 -8.06 -7.28 -1.07
CA VAL A 16 -8.54 -8.14 -2.17
C VAL A 16 -8.82 -9.54 -1.65
N ARG A 17 -10.06 -9.98 -1.88
CA ARG A 17 -10.52 -11.31 -1.50
C ARG A 17 -11.04 -12.07 -2.70
N ASN A 18 -10.40 -13.20 -3.02
CA ASN A 18 -10.93 -14.18 -3.93
C ASN A 18 -11.95 -15.08 -3.21
N ARG A 19 -13.23 -14.89 -3.55
CA ARG A 19 -14.36 -15.67 -2.97
C ARG A 19 -14.64 -16.97 -3.73
N SER A 20 -14.04 -17.15 -4.90
CA SER A 20 -14.25 -18.34 -5.73
C SER A 20 -13.67 -19.59 -5.07
N SER A 21 -14.34 -20.71 -5.30
CA SER A 21 -13.91 -22.06 -4.92
C SER A 21 -13.63 -22.94 -6.14
N SER A 22 -13.62 -22.36 -7.34
CA SER A 22 -13.40 -23.13 -8.57
C SER A 22 -11.92 -23.13 -9.00
N PRO A 23 -11.40 -24.24 -9.56
CA PRO A 23 -9.97 -24.40 -9.92
C PRO A 23 -9.44 -23.37 -10.87
N GLU A 24 -10.24 -23.11 -11.89
CA GLU A 24 -10.01 -22.13 -12.94
C GLU A 24 -9.92 -20.69 -12.42
N HIS A 25 -10.32 -20.45 -11.16
CA HIS A 25 -10.32 -19.14 -10.53
C HIS A 25 -9.40 -19.07 -9.31
N ALA A 26 -8.51 -20.05 -9.12
CA ALA A 26 -7.48 -19.98 -8.11
C ALA A 26 -6.53 -18.81 -8.41
N VAL A 27 -6.21 -18.02 -7.38
CA VAL A 27 -5.29 -16.89 -7.49
C VAL A 27 -4.19 -17.08 -6.46
N GLU A 28 -2.95 -17.06 -6.91
CA GLU A 28 -1.79 -17.21 -6.05
C GLU A 28 -1.60 -16.02 -5.10
N PRO A 29 -0.98 -16.21 -3.91
CA PRO A 29 -0.75 -15.14 -2.94
C PRO A 29 -0.04 -13.91 -3.52
N ALA A 30 1.01 -14.10 -4.33
CA ALA A 30 1.74 -12.97 -4.93
C ALA A 30 0.86 -12.13 -5.86
N GLN A 31 -0.07 -12.77 -6.59
CA GLN A 31 -1.02 -12.05 -7.44
C GLN A 31 -2.07 -11.31 -6.60
N LEU A 32 -2.53 -11.89 -5.48
CA LEU A 32 -3.43 -11.18 -4.56
C LEU A 32 -2.76 -9.95 -3.95
N MET A 33 -1.50 -10.07 -3.53
CA MET A 33 -0.69 -8.95 -3.03
C MET A 33 -0.53 -7.85 -4.09
N ALA A 34 -0.20 -8.22 -5.33
CA ALA A 34 -0.08 -7.26 -6.44
C ALA A 34 -1.42 -6.55 -6.73
N ASN A 35 -2.54 -7.30 -6.73
CA ASN A 35 -3.88 -6.74 -6.91
C ASN A 35 -4.25 -5.78 -5.78
N ALA A 36 -3.91 -6.12 -4.53
CA ALA A 36 -4.16 -5.26 -3.38
C ALA A 36 -3.31 -3.98 -3.43
N ILE A 37 -2.08 -4.04 -3.94
CA ILE A 37 -1.26 -2.85 -4.19
C ILE A 37 -1.88 -1.95 -5.26
N GLN A 38 -2.35 -2.52 -6.36
CA GLN A 38 -3.08 -1.76 -7.38
C GLN A 38 -4.35 -1.11 -6.82
N ALA A 39 -5.11 -1.83 -5.98
CA ALA A 39 -6.28 -1.27 -5.30
C ALA A 39 -5.90 -0.10 -4.37
N ALA A 40 -4.80 -0.21 -3.62
CA ALA A 40 -4.30 0.86 -2.77
C ALA A 40 -3.88 2.10 -3.57
N VAL A 41 -3.24 1.91 -4.73
CA VAL A 41 -2.88 3.01 -5.64
C VAL A 41 -4.12 3.70 -6.21
N GLN A 42 -5.18 2.95 -6.52
CA GLN A 42 -6.46 3.52 -6.97
C GLN A 42 -7.17 4.30 -5.86
N ASP A 43 -7.10 3.81 -4.61
CA ASP A 43 -7.68 4.47 -3.43
C ASP A 43 -7.03 5.83 -3.11
N CYS A 44 -5.85 6.12 -3.67
CA CYS A 44 -5.20 7.42 -3.55
C CYS A 44 -5.99 8.57 -4.19
N GLY A 45 -7.01 8.29 -5.01
CA GLY A 45 -7.81 9.32 -5.70
C GLY A 45 -7.04 10.08 -6.80
N LEU A 46 -5.87 9.56 -7.18
CA LEU A 46 -5.01 10.13 -8.21
C LEU A 46 -5.49 9.73 -9.61
N ASP A 47 -5.23 10.58 -10.61
CA ASP A 47 -5.44 10.19 -12.00
C ASP A 47 -4.44 9.10 -12.46
N SER A 48 -4.69 8.49 -13.61
CA SER A 48 -3.86 7.39 -14.13
C SER A 48 -2.37 7.75 -14.35
N ARG A 49 -2.05 9.02 -14.61
CA ARG A 49 -0.67 9.48 -14.80
C ARG A 49 0.02 9.63 -13.45
N ALA A 50 -0.65 10.24 -12.49
CA ALA A 50 -0.17 10.41 -11.12
C ALA A 50 -0.02 9.07 -10.39
N GLN A 51 -0.92 8.11 -10.61
CA GLN A 51 -0.79 6.73 -10.11
C GLN A 51 0.49 6.05 -10.62
N LYS A 52 0.78 6.16 -11.92
CA LYS A 52 2.02 5.62 -12.50
C LYS A 52 3.27 6.27 -11.92
N ALA A 53 3.24 7.59 -11.73
CA ALA A 53 4.36 8.32 -11.14
C ALA A 53 4.56 7.98 -9.65
N LEU A 54 3.47 7.75 -8.90
CA LEU A 54 3.55 7.24 -7.53
C LEU A 54 4.23 5.86 -7.49
N LEU A 55 3.81 4.93 -8.36
CA LEU A 55 4.41 3.61 -8.46
C LEU A 55 5.89 3.66 -8.85
N SER A 56 6.30 4.55 -9.75
CA SER A 56 7.71 4.69 -10.12
C SER A 56 8.59 5.29 -9.01
N GLN A 57 7.99 5.86 -7.96
CA GLN A 57 8.71 6.37 -6.80
C GLN A 57 8.77 5.41 -5.61
N VAL A 58 8.14 4.23 -5.73
CA VAL A 58 8.24 3.19 -4.70
C VAL A 58 9.70 2.77 -4.55
N ASP A 59 10.30 3.18 -3.44
CA ASP A 59 11.71 2.91 -3.12
C ASP A 59 11.87 1.85 -2.02
N SER A 60 10.78 1.48 -1.35
CA SER A 60 10.71 0.45 -0.31
C SER A 60 9.50 -0.47 -0.55
N LEU A 61 9.75 -1.78 -0.56
CA LEU A 61 8.72 -2.82 -0.55
C LEU A 61 8.89 -3.70 0.69
N ARG A 62 7.84 -3.78 1.51
CA ARG A 62 7.78 -4.59 2.72
C ARG A 62 6.71 -5.65 2.56
N VAL A 63 7.08 -6.91 2.69
CA VAL A 63 6.20 -8.05 2.43
C VAL A 63 6.07 -8.89 3.69
N VAL A 64 4.85 -9.08 4.19
CA VAL A 64 4.56 -10.12 5.17
C VAL A 64 4.38 -11.44 4.41
N PRO A 65 5.22 -12.47 4.67
CA PRO A 65 5.23 -13.70 3.89
C PRO A 65 3.94 -14.51 4.07
N THR A 66 3.61 -15.31 3.05
CA THR A 66 2.51 -16.28 3.10
C THR A 66 2.97 -17.64 3.63
N TRP A 67 2.10 -18.33 4.36
CA TRP A 67 2.31 -19.73 4.77
C TRP A 67 1.95 -20.76 3.69
N THR A 68 1.27 -20.34 2.64
CA THR A 68 0.50 -21.25 1.78
C THR A 68 1.21 -21.68 0.51
N TRP A 69 2.28 -20.98 0.14
CA TRP A 69 3.00 -21.23 -1.09
C TRP A 69 4.50 -21.08 -0.88
N ALA A 70 5.29 -21.96 -1.50
CA ALA A 70 6.74 -21.82 -1.53
C ALA A 70 7.13 -20.90 -2.68
N TYR A 71 7.68 -19.74 -2.33
CA TYR A 71 8.28 -18.82 -3.29
C TYR A 71 9.80 -18.85 -3.12
N GLY A 72 10.54 -18.93 -4.22
CA GLY A 72 11.99 -18.73 -4.21
C GLY A 72 12.36 -17.28 -3.90
N ASP A 73 11.63 -16.35 -4.54
CA ASP A 73 11.70 -14.91 -4.27
C ASP A 73 10.30 -14.29 -4.41
N LEU A 74 9.56 -14.24 -3.29
CA LEU A 74 8.21 -13.67 -3.28
C LEU A 74 8.22 -12.17 -3.62
N ALA A 75 9.20 -11.44 -3.11
CA ALA A 75 9.26 -10.00 -3.30
C ALA A 75 9.61 -9.65 -4.75
N GLY A 76 10.56 -10.37 -5.35
CA GLY A 76 10.88 -10.24 -6.78
C GLY A 76 9.67 -10.48 -7.68
N VAL A 77 8.88 -11.53 -7.41
CA VAL A 77 7.64 -11.80 -8.15
C VAL A 77 6.63 -10.65 -8.03
N ILE A 78 6.51 -10.03 -6.85
CA ILE A 78 5.63 -8.87 -6.66
C ILE A 78 6.16 -7.65 -7.42
N CYS A 79 7.47 -7.39 -7.36
CA CYS A 79 8.13 -6.31 -8.10
C CYS A 79 7.90 -6.46 -9.61
N ASP A 80 8.09 -7.66 -10.16
CA ASP A 80 7.88 -7.96 -11.57
C ASP A 80 6.43 -7.72 -12.01
N LYS A 81 5.46 -8.16 -11.19
CA LYS A 81 4.02 -7.94 -11.46
C LYS A 81 3.63 -6.46 -11.44
N LEU A 82 4.32 -5.63 -10.65
CA LEU A 82 4.06 -4.20 -10.52
C LEU A 82 4.93 -3.33 -11.44
N GLY A 83 5.99 -3.89 -12.04
CA GLY A 83 6.96 -3.16 -12.83
C GLY A 83 7.80 -2.16 -12.01
N VAL A 84 8.04 -2.45 -10.73
CA VAL A 84 8.78 -1.56 -9.81
C VAL A 84 10.14 -2.15 -9.45
N LYS A 85 11.09 -1.28 -9.09
CA LYS A 85 12.46 -1.65 -8.67
C LYS A 85 12.84 -0.90 -7.39
N PRO A 86 12.23 -1.24 -6.24
CA PRO A 86 12.53 -0.58 -4.98
C PRO A 86 14.00 -0.81 -4.59
N SER A 87 14.62 0.22 -4.01
CA SER A 87 15.99 0.15 -3.48
C SER A 87 16.09 -0.68 -2.20
N GLN A 88 14.97 -0.82 -1.48
CA GLN A 88 14.86 -1.55 -0.23
C GLN A 88 13.74 -2.59 -0.34
N VAL A 89 14.07 -3.84 -0.06
CA VAL A 89 13.09 -4.93 -0.02
C VAL A 89 13.22 -5.61 1.34
N VAL A 90 12.13 -5.65 2.09
CA VAL A 90 12.05 -6.31 3.40
C VAL A 90 11.04 -7.44 3.32
N LEU A 91 11.52 -8.67 3.47
CA LEU A 91 10.65 -9.81 3.73
C LEU A 91 10.53 -9.97 5.25
N GLY A 92 9.35 -9.70 5.78
CA GLY A 92 9.06 -9.82 7.22
C GLY A 92 9.11 -11.27 7.70
N GLN A 93 9.02 -11.45 9.02
CA GLN A 93 8.80 -12.78 9.58
C GLN A 93 7.32 -13.15 9.51
N HIS A 94 7.01 -14.40 9.83
CA HIS A 94 5.61 -14.78 10.03
C HIS A 94 5.12 -14.30 11.40
N GLY A 95 3.90 -13.76 11.46
CA GLY A 95 3.24 -13.41 12.71
C GLY A 95 2.18 -12.33 12.55
N GLY A 96 1.09 -12.43 13.33
CA GLY A 96 -0.01 -11.46 13.26
C GLY A 96 0.37 -10.02 13.63
N HIS A 97 1.49 -9.82 14.33
CA HIS A 97 2.02 -8.50 14.67
C HIS A 97 2.78 -7.82 13.51
N GLN A 98 3.16 -8.59 12.48
CA GLN A 98 4.07 -8.12 11.44
C GLN A 98 3.49 -6.98 10.58
N PRO A 99 2.21 -6.97 10.20
CA PRO A 99 1.65 -5.81 9.49
C PRO A 99 1.81 -4.50 10.28
N ALA A 100 1.51 -4.51 11.58
CA ALA A 100 1.66 -3.32 12.42
C ALA A 100 3.14 -2.92 12.59
N LEU A 101 4.02 -3.88 12.84
CA LEU A 101 5.47 -3.65 12.95
C LEU A 101 6.04 -3.04 11.66
N GLN A 102 5.76 -3.64 10.50
CA GLN A 102 6.30 -3.16 9.23
C GLN A 102 5.72 -1.79 8.83
N CYS A 103 4.50 -1.48 9.26
CA CYS A 103 3.90 -0.16 9.06
C CYS A 103 4.64 0.90 9.90
N ASP A 104 4.92 0.61 11.17
CA ASP A 104 5.71 1.49 12.05
C ASP A 104 7.14 1.69 11.51
N GLU A 105 7.80 0.62 11.06
CA GLU A 105 9.14 0.71 10.46
C GLU A 105 9.15 1.53 9.16
N ALA A 106 8.15 1.37 8.30
CA ALA A 106 8.00 2.22 7.10
C ALA A 106 7.79 3.70 7.47
N ALA A 107 6.94 3.97 8.46
CA ALA A 107 6.71 5.32 8.94
C ALA A 107 7.99 5.96 9.50
N ARG A 108 8.80 5.19 10.24
CA ARG A 108 10.12 5.60 10.74
C ARG A 108 11.09 5.93 9.62
N ASP A 109 11.14 5.11 8.57
CA ASP A 109 12.02 5.37 7.42
C ASP A 109 11.62 6.63 6.66
N VAL A 110 10.31 6.84 6.47
CA VAL A 110 9.80 8.05 5.84
C VAL A 110 10.10 9.29 6.69
N ALA A 111 9.83 9.22 8.00
CA ALA A 111 10.14 10.29 8.97
C ALA A 111 11.63 10.65 9.00
N ALA A 112 12.50 9.64 8.94
CA ALA A 112 13.95 9.81 8.92
C ALA A 112 14.51 10.22 7.55
N GLY A 113 13.68 10.30 6.51
CA GLY A 113 14.11 10.64 5.16
C GLY A 113 14.89 9.52 4.45
N ARG A 114 14.78 8.26 4.91
CA ARG A 114 15.38 7.08 4.27
C ARG A 114 14.54 6.50 3.14
N SER A 115 13.22 6.67 3.20
CA SER A 115 12.27 6.27 2.14
C SER A 115 11.39 7.46 1.76
N LYS A 116 10.95 7.53 0.50
CA LYS A 116 9.98 8.49 -0.02
C LYS A 116 8.60 7.87 -0.14
N VAL A 117 8.53 6.67 -0.71
CA VAL A 117 7.30 5.89 -0.89
C VAL A 117 7.58 4.44 -0.52
N SER A 118 6.92 3.97 0.52
CA SER A 118 7.00 2.58 0.98
C SER A 118 5.67 1.88 0.77
N VAL A 119 5.71 0.69 0.17
CA VAL A 119 4.57 -0.21 0.04
C VAL A 119 4.71 -1.33 1.06
N LEU A 120 3.68 -1.54 1.87
CA LEU A 120 3.55 -2.70 2.74
C LEU A 120 2.44 -3.60 2.21
N THR A 121 2.72 -4.89 2.00
CA THR A 121 1.74 -5.88 1.54
C THR A 121 1.82 -7.19 2.32
N GLY A 122 0.74 -7.96 2.27
CA GLY A 122 0.64 -9.30 2.83
C GLY A 122 -0.55 -10.03 2.22
N GLY A 123 -0.55 -11.36 2.28
CA GLY A 123 -1.65 -12.13 1.75
C GLY A 123 -1.52 -13.63 1.94
N GLU A 124 -2.66 -14.30 1.97
CA GLU A 124 -2.76 -15.71 2.28
C GLU A 124 -3.77 -16.43 1.38
N ALA A 125 -3.44 -17.64 0.95
CA ALA A 125 -4.32 -18.52 0.20
C ALA A 125 -4.71 -19.75 1.05
N LEU A 126 -5.13 -19.53 2.30
CA LEU A 126 -5.27 -20.62 3.29
C LEU A 126 -6.33 -21.65 2.91
N ALA A 127 -7.44 -21.27 2.26
CA ALA A 127 -8.45 -22.27 1.89
C ALA A 127 -8.00 -23.18 0.75
N SER A 128 -6.92 -22.85 0.02
CA SER A 128 -6.34 -23.68 -1.04
C SER A 128 -5.53 -24.87 -0.47
N ARG A 129 -5.11 -24.80 0.80
CA ARG A 129 -4.18 -25.78 1.41
C ARG A 129 -4.89 -27.00 2.02
N THR A 130 -6.10 -26.87 2.55
CA THR A 130 -6.77 -27.98 3.27
C THR A 130 -7.39 -29.02 2.34
N LEU A 131 -7.68 -28.69 1.08
CA LEU A 131 -8.48 -29.56 0.21
C LEU A 131 -7.72 -30.19 -0.98
N ARG A 132 -6.47 -29.79 -1.27
CA ARG A 132 -5.88 -30.00 -2.63
C ARG A 132 -6.85 -29.59 -3.74
N LEU A 133 -7.76 -28.68 -3.39
CA LEU A 133 -8.74 -28.08 -4.26
C LEU A 133 -8.54 -26.56 -4.14
N PRO A 134 -8.79 -25.84 -5.23
CA PRO A 134 -8.91 -24.38 -5.24
C PRO A 134 -9.89 -23.87 -4.19
N GLY A 135 -9.36 -23.27 -3.13
CA GLY A 135 -10.17 -22.65 -2.10
C GLY A 135 -9.90 -21.16 -1.99
N ARG A 136 -10.96 -20.45 -1.56
CA ARG A 136 -11.00 -19.04 -1.17
C ARG A 136 -9.67 -18.49 -0.65
N SER A 137 -9.16 -17.47 -1.31
CA SER A 137 -7.88 -16.83 -0.96
C SER A 137 -8.10 -15.36 -0.64
N ALA A 138 -7.35 -14.79 0.28
CA ALA A 138 -7.49 -13.41 0.72
C ALA A 138 -6.12 -12.78 0.90
N ALA A 139 -5.85 -11.68 0.19
CA ALA A 139 -4.84 -10.74 0.66
C ALA A 139 -5.41 -9.99 1.87
N PHE A 140 -4.54 -9.47 2.73
CA PHE A 140 -4.95 -8.58 3.83
C PHE A 140 -4.00 -7.38 3.85
N GLY A 141 -4.60 -6.20 3.77
CA GLY A 141 -4.02 -4.91 4.20
C GLY A 141 -2.77 -4.47 3.45
N VAL A 142 -2.97 -3.74 2.36
CA VAL A 142 -1.89 -2.96 1.74
C VAL A 142 -1.97 -1.51 2.18
N PHE A 143 -0.81 -0.95 2.56
CA PHE A 143 -0.65 0.46 2.90
C PHE A 143 0.41 1.08 2.00
N VAL A 144 0.07 2.20 1.37
CA VAL A 144 1.06 3.07 0.72
C VAL A 144 1.37 4.22 1.67
N LEU A 145 2.61 4.28 2.14
CA LEU A 145 3.12 5.36 2.96
C LEU A 145 3.99 6.28 2.10
N ALA A 146 3.71 7.58 2.14
CA ALA A 146 4.43 8.60 1.38
C ALA A 146 4.91 9.73 2.30
N ARG A 147 5.92 10.48 1.86
CA ARG A 147 6.31 11.75 2.50
C ARG A 147 5.24 12.82 2.31
N ASN A 148 5.00 13.63 3.34
CA ASN A 148 4.12 14.79 3.26
C ASN A 148 4.54 15.84 2.20
N GLN A 149 5.82 15.90 1.79
CA GLN A 149 6.23 16.72 0.63
C GLN A 149 5.64 16.26 -0.71
N LEU A 150 5.18 15.01 -0.84
CA LEU A 150 4.38 14.54 -1.98
C LEU A 150 2.93 15.05 -1.93
N THR A 151 2.49 15.54 -0.77
CA THR A 151 1.12 16.01 -0.55
C THR A 151 0.95 17.53 -0.46
N GLN A 152 2.02 18.29 -0.17
CA GLN A 152 2.12 19.78 -0.15
C GLN A 152 0.94 20.59 0.44
N ARG A 153 0.02 19.95 1.17
CA ARG A 153 -1.13 20.53 1.88
C ARG A 153 -1.41 19.74 3.15
N PRO A 154 -2.00 20.35 4.20
CA PRO A 154 -2.24 19.68 5.47
C PRO A 154 -3.22 18.51 5.34
N PHE A 155 -2.74 17.29 5.57
CA PHE A 155 -3.45 16.18 6.21
C PHE A 155 -4.88 15.81 5.72
N THR A 156 -5.16 15.82 4.42
CA THR A 156 -6.45 15.38 3.86
C THR A 156 -6.62 13.85 3.64
N PRO A 157 -5.59 13.04 3.28
CA PRO A 157 -5.84 11.65 2.84
C PRO A 157 -6.23 10.69 3.97
N LEU A 158 -5.75 10.88 5.20
CA LEU A 158 -6.12 10.02 6.33
C LEU A 158 -7.60 10.18 6.74
N VAL A 159 -8.18 11.36 6.49
CA VAL A 159 -9.54 11.71 6.92
C VAL A 159 -10.58 10.99 6.05
N ALA A 160 -10.28 10.79 4.77
CA ALA A 160 -11.09 9.96 3.89
C ALA A 160 -11.13 8.49 4.35
N SER A 161 -10.01 7.97 4.86
CA SER A 161 -9.91 6.59 5.38
C SER A 161 -10.71 6.38 6.67
N CYS A 162 -10.69 7.36 7.61
CA CYS A 162 -11.49 7.30 8.84
C CYS A 162 -12.99 7.21 8.55
N ARG A 163 -13.50 8.06 7.64
CA ARG A 163 -14.92 8.08 7.26
C ARG A 163 -15.34 6.80 6.52
N LYS A 164 -14.47 6.25 5.66
CA LYS A 164 -14.72 4.96 4.97
C LYS A 164 -14.73 3.76 5.93
N ALA A 165 -14.01 3.85 7.04
CA ALA A 165 -14.03 2.87 8.13
C ALA A 165 -15.19 3.08 9.13
N GLY A 166 -16.07 4.06 8.91
CA GLY A 166 -17.17 4.39 9.82
C GLY A 166 -16.71 4.94 11.16
N GLN A 167 -15.49 5.50 11.22
CA GLN A 167 -14.91 6.11 12.42
C GLN A 167 -15.00 7.63 12.32
N ASP A 168 -15.36 8.25 13.44
CA ASP A 168 -15.31 9.70 13.55
C ASP A 168 -13.87 10.20 13.52
N GLN A 169 -13.69 11.35 12.87
CA GLN A 169 -12.39 12.00 12.76
C GLN A 169 -11.87 12.41 14.15
N PRO A 170 -10.59 12.18 14.48
CA PRO A 170 -10.04 12.62 15.75
C PRO A 170 -10.04 14.16 15.86
N SER A 171 -10.28 14.67 17.06
CA SER A 171 -10.29 16.12 17.33
C SER A 171 -8.97 16.80 16.91
N GLY A 172 -9.06 17.93 16.20
CA GLY A 172 -7.91 18.73 15.76
C GLY A 172 -7.38 18.41 14.35
N TRP A 173 -8.02 17.49 13.63
CA TRP A 173 -7.67 17.17 12.24
C TRP A 173 -8.43 18.08 11.24
N PRO A 174 -7.87 18.38 10.06
CA PRO A 174 -8.55 19.21 9.06
C PRO A 174 -9.74 18.46 8.42
N GLU A 175 -10.88 19.12 8.22
CA GLU A 175 -12.03 18.53 7.53
C GLU A 175 -11.65 18.03 6.12
N PRO A 176 -12.17 16.88 5.67
CA PRO A 176 -11.88 16.36 4.34
C PRO A 176 -12.53 17.25 3.29
N ASP A 177 -11.79 17.56 2.23
CA ASP A 177 -12.30 18.32 1.09
C ASP A 177 -13.48 17.57 0.43
N PRO A 178 -14.71 18.12 0.47
CA PRO A 178 -15.89 17.45 -0.06
C PRO A 178 -15.85 17.25 -1.59
N ASP A 179 -15.03 18.01 -2.31
CA ASP A 179 -14.98 18.01 -3.77
C ASP A 179 -13.71 17.34 -4.34
N GLY A 180 -12.80 16.86 -3.48
CA GLY A 180 -11.54 16.22 -3.89
C GLY A 180 -10.53 17.15 -4.60
N GLN A 181 -10.78 18.45 -4.64
CA GLN A 181 -9.92 19.42 -5.35
C GLN A 181 -8.56 19.63 -4.66
N GLN A 182 -8.45 19.35 -3.35
CA GLN A 182 -7.20 19.39 -2.59
C GLN A 182 -6.21 18.31 -3.02
N LEU A 183 -6.67 17.17 -3.55
CA LEU A 183 -5.81 16.14 -4.13
C LEU A 183 -5.45 16.43 -5.60
N ALA A 184 -6.34 17.11 -6.33
CA ALA A 184 -6.03 17.59 -7.69
C ALA A 184 -5.03 18.75 -7.72
N SER A 185 -4.84 19.45 -6.59
CA SER A 185 -3.91 20.57 -6.42
C SER A 185 -2.62 20.18 -5.70
N LEU A 186 -2.33 18.87 -5.63
CA LEU A 186 -1.03 18.35 -5.23
C LEU A 186 0.06 18.96 -6.12
N ASP A 187 1.10 19.51 -5.49
CA ASP A 187 2.32 19.86 -6.22
C ASP A 187 3.06 18.57 -6.59
N LEU A 188 2.65 18.02 -7.73
CA LEU A 188 3.25 16.83 -8.35
C LEU A 188 4.52 17.17 -9.13
N SER A 189 5.09 18.38 -8.98
CA SER A 189 6.38 18.72 -9.61
C SER A 189 7.49 17.74 -9.21
N ILE A 190 7.41 17.18 -8.00
CA ILE A 190 8.35 16.17 -7.52
C ILE A 190 8.10 14.76 -8.09
N LEU A 191 6.95 14.54 -8.75
CA LEU A 191 6.63 13.35 -9.53
C LEU A 191 7.07 13.45 -11.00
N GLN A 192 7.59 14.60 -11.43
CA GLN A 192 8.15 14.74 -12.77
C GLN A 192 9.52 14.04 -12.83
N PRO A 193 9.80 13.28 -13.89
CA PRO A 193 11.13 12.72 -14.09
C PRO A 193 12.14 13.87 -14.15
N GLY A 194 13.16 13.83 -13.29
CA GLY A 194 14.23 14.82 -13.29
C GLY A 194 14.89 14.88 -14.67
N GLU A 195 15.15 16.11 -15.14
CA GLU A 195 15.90 16.38 -16.38
C GLU A 195 17.29 15.73 -16.38
#